data_AF-A0A7X9Q889-F1
#
_entry.id   AF-A0A7X9Q889-F1
#
_cell.length_a   1.000
_cell.length_b   1.000
_cell.length_c   1.000
_cell.angle_alpha   90.00
_cell.angle_beta   90.00
_cell.angle_gamma   90.00
#
_symmetry.space_group_name_H-M   'P 1'
#
loop_
_entity.id
_entity.type
_entity.pdbx_description
1 polymer ?
#
loop_
_entity_poly.entity_id
_entity_poly.type
_entity_poly.pdbx_seq_one_letter_code
_entity_poly.pdbx_strand_id
1 'polypeptide(L)'
;MNDNRLYQVGAIIEAILFVAGDSIKIDDLSKAINISKTETELAIETLKKYYENNSRGLCLKIFNDNIQLTTKSDYSNYITRVLQPIQKQNIT
;
A
#
# COMPACT_ATOMS: atom_id res chain seq x y z
N MET A 1 -17.57 -18.65 -4.15
CA MET A 1 -16.89 -17.76 -3.18
C MET A 1 -17.35 -16.35 -3.47
N ASN A 2 -17.81 -15.60 -2.47
CA ASN A 2 -18.47 -14.31 -2.67
C ASN A 2 -17.43 -13.21 -2.91
N ASP A 3 -17.38 -12.66 -4.11
CA ASP A 3 -16.51 -11.52 -4.49
C ASP A 3 -16.49 -10.40 -3.44
N ASN A 4 -17.65 -10.07 -2.85
CA ASN A 4 -17.80 -9.05 -1.83
C ASN A 4 -16.88 -9.22 -0.60
N ARG A 5 -16.56 -10.45 -0.20
CA ARG A 5 -15.69 -10.70 0.96
C ARG A 5 -14.23 -10.37 0.65
N LEU A 6 -13.76 -10.66 -0.57
CA LEU A 6 -12.39 -10.35 -1.00
C LEU A 6 -12.18 -8.83 -1.05
N TYR A 7 -13.15 -8.07 -1.55
CA TYR A 7 -13.09 -6.60 -1.54
C TYR A 7 -13.06 -6.02 -0.12
N GLN A 8 -13.83 -6.59 0.82
CA GLN A 8 -13.77 -6.17 2.23
C GLN A 8 -12.40 -6.43 2.85
N VAL A 9 -11.82 -7.62 2.62
CA VAL A 9 -10.47 -7.94 3.11
C VAL A 9 -9.44 -6.98 2.50
N GLY A 10 -9.54 -6.69 1.20
CA GLY A 10 -8.68 -5.71 0.53
C GLY A 10 -8.77 -4.32 1.19
N ALA A 11 -9.97 -3.86 1.54
CA ALA A 11 -10.16 -2.57 2.23
C ALA A 11 -9.55 -2.57 3.65
N ILE A 12 -9.63 -3.68 4.39
CA ILE A 12 -8.98 -3.81 5.70
C ILE A 12 -7.46 -3.76 5.55
N ILE A 13 -6.90 -4.51 4.60
CA ILE A 13 -5.45 -4.52 4.30
C ILE A 13 -4.98 -3.11 3.91
N GLU A 14 -5.74 -2.41 3.06
CA GLU A 14 -5.44 -1.03 2.68
C GLU A 14 -5.36 -0.11 3.90
N ALA A 15 -6.34 -0.17 4.80
CA ALA A 15 -6.36 0.65 6.01
C ALA A 15 -5.15 0.36 6.91
N ILE A 16 -4.80 -0.91 7.08
CA ILE A 16 -3.64 -1.32 7.87
C ILE A 16 -2.34 -0.79 7.25
N LEU A 17 -2.14 -0.97 5.94
CA LEU A 17 -0.93 -0.52 5.25
C LEU A 17 -0.81 1.00 5.21
N PHE A 18 -1.93 1.71 5.06
CA PHE A 18 -1.96 3.17 5.09
C PHE A 18 -1.51 3.73 6.45
N VAL A 19 -1.98 3.14 7.55
CA VAL A 19 -1.60 3.57 8.91
C VAL A 19 -0.18 3.13 9.25
N ALA A 20 0.25 1.94 8.83
CA ALA A 20 1.57 1.42 9.14
C ALA A 20 2.70 2.25 8.52
N GLY A 21 2.52 2.77 7.30
CA GLY A 21 3.53 3.55 6.57
C GLY A 21 4.74 2.72 6.08
N ASP A 22 5.08 1.66 6.78
CA ASP A 22 6.15 0.71 6.47
C ASP A 22 5.62 -0.62 5.91
N SER A 23 6.55 -1.50 5.55
CA SER A 23 6.23 -2.83 5.02
C SER A 23 5.75 -3.79 6.11
N ILE A 24 4.72 -4.57 5.82
CA ILE A 24 4.13 -5.58 6.72
C ILE A 24 4.22 -6.96 6.07
N LYS A 25 4.44 -8.02 6.85
CA LYS A 25 4.43 -9.39 6.33
C LYS A 25 3.02 -9.85 6.00
N ILE A 26 2.87 -10.59 4.89
CA ILE A 26 1.60 -11.21 4.50
C ILE A 26 1.08 -12.14 5.60
N ASP A 27 1.98 -12.87 6.26
CA ASP A 27 1.64 -13.75 7.38
C ASP A 27 1.08 -12.99 8.60
N ASP A 28 1.53 -11.75 8.85
CA ASP A 28 1.00 -10.94 9.96
C ASP A 28 -0.38 -10.37 9.61
N LEU A 29 -0.60 -9.98 8.35
CA LEU A 29 -1.94 -9.59 7.85
C LEU A 29 -2.94 -10.76 7.95
N SER A 30 -2.51 -11.94 7.51
CA SER A 30 -3.30 -13.17 7.56
C SER A 30 -3.75 -13.49 9.00
N LYS A 31 -2.82 -13.40 9.96
CA LYS A 31 -3.12 -13.59 11.40
C LYS A 31 -4.04 -12.51 11.96
N ALA A 32 -3.81 -11.24 11.62
CA ALA A 32 -4.60 -10.12 12.12
C ALA A 32 -6.07 -10.17 11.63
N ILE A 33 -6.27 -10.58 10.38
CA ILE A 33 -7.60 -10.67 9.76
C ILE A 33 -8.26 -12.04 10.03
N ASN A 34 -7.49 -13.00 10.55
CA ASN A 34 -7.91 -14.37 10.85
C ASN A 34 -8.49 -15.10 9.62
N ILE A 35 -7.73 -15.08 8.53
CA ILE A 35 -8.06 -15.74 7.26
C ILE A 35 -6.89 -16.60 6.80
N SER A 36 -7.10 -17.42 5.76
CA SER A 36 -6.00 -18.21 5.20
C SER A 36 -4.98 -17.31 4.47
N LYS A 37 -3.72 -17.77 4.40
CA LYS A 37 -2.68 -17.08 3.62
C LYS A 37 -3.09 -16.94 2.15
N THR A 38 -3.69 -17.98 1.57
CA THR A 38 -4.21 -17.97 0.19
C THR A 38 -5.30 -16.91 -0.03
N GLU A 39 -6.26 -16.76 0.89
CA GLU A 39 -7.27 -15.69 0.80
C GLU A 39 -6.65 -14.30 0.94
N THR A 40 -5.64 -14.16 1.80
CA THR A 40 -4.89 -12.91 1.98
C THR A 40 -4.17 -12.53 0.69
N GLU A 41 -3.48 -13.47 0.06
CA GLU A 41 -2.77 -13.29 -1.21
C GLU A 41 -3.74 -12.91 -2.34
N LEU A 42 -4.89 -13.57 -2.45
CA LEU A 42 -5.94 -13.24 -3.42
C LEU A 42 -6.51 -11.83 -3.22
N ALA A 43 -6.74 -11.41 -1.97
CA ALA A 43 -7.20 -10.07 -1.64
C ALA A 43 -6.13 -9.01 -1.98
N ILE A 44 -4.86 -9.31 -1.68
CA ILE A 44 -3.72 -8.45 -2.03
C ILE A 44 -3.59 -8.30 -3.54
N GLU A 45 -3.71 -9.38 -4.31
CA GLU A 45 -3.60 -9.33 -5.77
C GLU A 45 -4.74 -8.49 -6.38
N THR A 46 -5.95 -8.66 -5.87
CA THR A 46 -7.11 -7.85 -6.26
C THR A 46 -6.89 -6.37 -5.93
N LEU A 47 -6.40 -6.07 -4.73
CA LEU A 47 -6.09 -4.71 -4.30
C LEU A 47 -4.97 -4.10 -5.15
N LYS A 48 -3.94 -4.88 -5.48
CA LYS A 48 -2.85 -4.44 -6.36
C LYS A 48 -3.38 -4.03 -7.73
N LYS A 49 -4.22 -4.86 -8.36
CA LYS A 49 -4.85 -4.54 -9.66
C LYS A 49 -5.68 -3.26 -9.59
N TYR A 50 -6.37 -3.02 -8.47
CA TYR A 50 -7.11 -1.79 -8.24
C TYR A 50 -6.21 -0.54 -8.26
N TYR A 51 -5.02 -0.62 -7.65
CA TYR A 51 -4.04 0.47 -7.61
C TYR A 51 -3.21 0.61 -8.90
N GLU A 52 -3.05 -0.46 -9.69
CA GLU A 52 -2.39 -0.41 -11.00
C GLU A 52 -3.16 0.45 -12.02
N ASN A 53 -4.44 0.77 -11.77
CA ASN A 53 -5.21 1.69 -12.61
C ASN A 53 -4.52 3.08 -12.70
N ASN A 54 -4.45 3.64 -13.92
CA ASN A 54 -3.78 4.91 -14.24
C ASN A 54 -4.33 6.12 -13.47
N SER A 55 -5.53 6.03 -12.91
CA SER A 55 -6.16 7.12 -12.16
C SER A 55 -5.75 7.19 -10.67
N ARG A 56 -4.75 6.41 -10.23
CA ARG A 56 -4.34 6.29 -8.81
C ARG A 56 -2.91 6.76 -8.60
N GLY A 57 -2.69 7.51 -7.51
CA GLY A 57 -1.37 8.00 -7.09
C GLY A 57 -0.55 7.03 -6.22
N LEU A 58 -1.20 5.99 -5.69
CA LEU A 58 -0.58 4.98 -4.83
C LEU A 58 -0.42 3.65 -5.57
N CYS A 59 0.47 2.80 -5.08
CA CYS A 59 0.71 1.45 -5.55
C CYS A 59 1.16 0.54 -4.40
N LEU A 60 0.84 -0.76 -4.53
CA LEU A 60 1.33 -1.78 -3.62
C LEU A 60 2.66 -2.31 -4.13
N LYS A 61 3.67 -2.33 -3.24
CA LYS A 61 4.94 -3.03 -3.48
C LYS A 61 4.96 -4.30 -2.66
N ILE A 62 5.30 -5.41 -3.32
CA ILE A 62 5.41 -6.74 -2.71
C ILE A 62 6.85 -7.21 -2.91
N PHE A 63 7.53 -7.56 -1.83
CA PHE A 63 8.90 -8.03 -1.84
C PHE A 63 9.17 -8.89 -0.59
N ASN A 64 9.86 -10.03 -0.74
CA ASN A 64 10.24 -10.90 0.38
C ASN A 64 9.08 -11.21 1.36
N ASP A 65 7.90 -11.60 0.86
CA ASP A 65 6.67 -11.81 1.66
C ASP A 65 6.18 -10.59 2.46
N ASN A 66 6.73 -9.41 2.19
CA ASN A 66 6.30 -8.14 2.74
C ASN A 66 5.53 -7.35 1.69
N ILE A 67 4.60 -6.55 2.18
CA ILE A 67 3.77 -5.66 1.38
C ILE A 67 3.77 -4.27 2.00
N GLN A 68 3.87 -3.26 1.14
CA GLN A 68 3.83 -1.85 1.54
C GLN A 68 2.96 -1.06 0.58
N LEU A 69 2.18 -0.12 1.13
CA LEU A 69 1.51 0.91 0.34
C LEU A 69 2.48 2.07 0.10
N THR A 70 2.76 2.37 -1.16
CA THR A 70 3.72 3.41 -1.56
C THR A 70 3.13 4.33 -2.61
N THR A 71 3.75 5.48 -2.86
CA THR A 71 3.36 6.37 -3.97
C THR A 71 3.97 5.88 -5.29
N LYS A 72 3.25 6.08 -6.41
CA LYS A 72 3.83 5.81 -7.74
C LYS A 72 5.00 6.75 -8.02
N SER A 73 6.03 6.20 -8.63
CA SER A 73 7.26 6.92 -8.99
C SER A 73 6.99 8.11 -9.92
N ASP A 74 5.94 8.05 -10.74
CA ASP A 74 5.50 9.13 -11.65
C ASP A 74 5.21 10.43 -10.90
N TYR A 75 4.78 10.35 -9.64
CA TYR A 75 4.43 11.51 -8.82
C TYR A 75 5.57 12.01 -7.93
N SER A 76 6.75 11.40 -7.99
CA SER A 76 7.90 11.73 -7.12
C SER A 76 8.29 13.21 -7.22
N ASN A 77 8.22 13.80 -8.42
CA ASN A 77 8.51 15.22 -8.64
C ASN A 77 7.52 16.14 -7.91
N TYR A 78 6.23 15.80 -7.90
CA TYR A 78 5.21 16.56 -7.20
C TYR A 78 5.34 16.44 -5.69
N ILE A 79 5.60 15.21 -5.20
CA ILE A 79 5.82 14.93 -3.77
C ILE A 79 7.04 15.70 -3.28
N THR A 80 8.16 15.64 -4.00
CA THR A 80 9.40 16.33 -3.66
C THR A 80 9.22 17.85 -3.62
N ARG A 81 8.42 18.43 -4.53
CA ARG A 81 8.15 19.88 -4.52
C ARG A 81 7.42 20.34 -3.25
N VAL A 82 6.56 19.51 -2.67
CA VAL A 82 5.80 19.84 -1.45
C VAL A 82 6.57 19.48 -0.19
N LEU A 83 7.25 18.33 -0.20
CA LEU A 83 7.94 17.78 0.97
C LEU A 83 9.42 18.15 1.05
N GLN A 84 9.97 18.86 0.07
CA GLN A 84 11.31 19.41 0.20
C GLN A 84 11.37 20.28 1.45
N PRO A 85 12.31 20.03 2.37
CA PRO A 85 12.59 21.02 3.39
C PRO A 85 13.01 22.27 2.63
N ILE A 86 12.31 23.38 2.88
CA ILE A 86 12.78 24.70 2.50
C ILE A 86 14.18 24.77 3.11
N GLN A 87 15.23 24.60 2.30
CA GLN A 87 16.59 24.82 2.78
C GLN A 87 16.59 26.30 3.18
N LYS A 88 16.51 26.56 4.50
CA LYS A 88 16.72 27.90 5.04
C LYS A 88 18.12 28.28 4.58
N GLN A 89 18.21 29.05 3.50
CA GLN A 89 19.43 29.71 3.13
C GLN A 89 19.77 30.62 4.30
N ASN A 90 20.76 30.22 5.09
CA ASN A 90 21.40 31.11 6.04
C ASN A 90 22.09 32.19 5.20
N ILE A 91 21.42 33.34 5.07
CA ILE A 91 22.02 34.55 4.54
C ILE A 91 23.05 34.94 5.60
N THR A 92 24.32 34.73 5.28
CA THR A 92 25.46 35.24 6.05
C THR A 92 25.78 36.63 5.56
#